data_AF-A0A1D3JRH0-F1
#
_entry.id   AF-A0A1D3JRH0-F1
#
_cell.length_a   1.000
_cell.length_b   1.000
_cell.length_c   1.000
_cell.angle_alpha   90.00
_cell.angle_beta   90.00
_cell.angle_gamma   90.00
#
_symmetry.space_group_name_H-M   'P 1'
#
loop_
_entity.id
_entity.type
_entity.pdbx_description
1 polymer ?
#
loop_
_entity_poly.entity_id
_entity_poly.type
_entity_poly.pdbx_seq_one_letter_code
_entity_poly.pdbx_strand_id
1 'polypeptide(L)' 'MNYYDGYSNRLLNDAREVKRDLNLAAETNSGSEEDLAFFFDLVAKHRTSEYVFNEHARVKHMLLKSGLDSGQ' A
#
# COMPACT_ATOMS: atom_id res chain seq x y z
N MET A 1 -9.36 -18.60 12.97
CA MET A 1 -8.72 -17.32 12.59
C MET A 1 -9.45 -16.78 11.37
N ASN A 2 -10.07 -15.60 11.48
CA ASN A 2 -10.70 -14.94 10.34
C ASN A 2 -9.59 -14.42 9.43
N TYR A 3 -9.46 -14.94 8.22
CA TYR A 3 -8.42 -14.52 7.27
C TYR A 3 -8.49 -13.02 6.93
N TYR A 4 -9.68 -12.44 7.06
CA TYR A 4 -9.97 -11.03 6.80
C TYR A 4 -9.65 -10.13 8.00
N ASP A 5 -9.57 -10.67 9.21
CA ASP A 5 -9.22 -9.89 10.40
C ASP A 5 -7.71 -9.58 10.37
N GLY A 6 -7.41 -8.30 10.13
CA GLY A 6 -6.03 -7.79 10.07
C GLY A 6 -5.46 -7.64 8.67
N TYR A 7 -6.15 -8.02 7.60
CA TYR A 7 -5.67 -7.81 6.23
C TYR A 7 -5.46 -6.31 5.92
N SER A 8 -6.39 -5.45 6.35
CA SER A 8 -6.23 -3.98 6.25
C SER A 8 -5.01 -3.46 7.02
N ASN A 9 -4.68 -4.06 8.17
CA ASN A 9 -3.51 -3.66 8.95
C ASN A 9 -2.22 -4.13 8.28
N ARG A 10 -2.22 -5.31 7.65
CA ARG A 10 -1.10 -5.78 6.83
C ARG A 10 -0.85 -4.84 5.65
N LEU A 11 -1.88 -4.54 4.86
CA LEU A 11 -1.77 -3.60 3.74
C LEU A 11 -1.24 -2.22 4.16
N LEU A 12 -1.69 -1.71 5.32
CA LEU A 12 -1.19 -0.45 5.87
C LEU A 12 0.29 -0.55 6.28
N ASN A 13 0.69 -1.65 6.91
CA ASN A 13 2.07 -1.87 7.31
C ASN A 13 2.99 -2.03 6.11
N ASP A 14 2.56 -2.78 5.10
CA ASP A 14 3.31 -2.98 3.85
C ASP A 14 3.54 -1.64 3.14
N ALA A 15 2.50 -0.81 3.01
CA ALA A 15 2.63 0.53 2.41
C ALA A 15 3.59 1.44 3.20
N ARG A 16 3.56 1.35 4.54
CA ARG A 16 4.49 2.11 5.41
C ARG A 16 5.93 1.63 5.29
N GLU A 17 6.14 0.33 5.20
CA GLU A 17 7.46 -0.26 5.05
C GLU A 17 8.08 0.15 3.71
N VAL A 18 7.35 -0.02 2.61
CA VAL A 18 7.82 0.38 1.28
C VAL A 18 8.11 1.88 1.22
N LYS A 19 7.31 2.72 1.87
CA LYS A 19 7.57 4.17 1.98
C LYS A 19 8.87 4.46 2.73
N ARG A 20 9.11 3.77 3.85
CA ARG A 20 10.35 3.92 4.62
C ARG A 20 11.56 3.52 3.78
N ASP A 21 11.47 2.40 3.09
CA ASP A 21 12.55 1.86 2.28
C ASP A 21 12.85 2.76 1.08
N LEU A 22 11.81 3.34 0.45
CA LEU A 22 11.94 4.36 -0.59
C LEU A 22 12.67 5.61 -0.06
N ASN A 23 12.28 6.11 1.11
CA ASN A 23 12.93 7.29 1.71
C ASN A 23 14.40 7.00 2.04
N LEU A 24 14.69 5.82 2.59
CA LEU A 24 16.06 5.41 2.88
C LEU A 24 16.88 5.33 1.59
N ALA A 25 16.35 4.70 0.54
CA ALA A 25 17.02 4.63 -0.75
C ALA A 25 17.25 6.01 -1.40
N ALA A 26 16.35 6.98 -1.16
CA ALA A 26 16.55 8.35 -1.62
C ALA A 26 17.71 9.05 -0.89
N GLU A 27 17.92 8.74 0.39
CA GLU A 27 18.96 9.32 1.23
C GLU A 27 20.33 8.65 1.05
N THR A 28 20.36 7.34 0.76
CA THR A 28 21.59 6.53 0.71
C THR A 28 22.07 6.21 -0.71
N ASN A 29 21.50 6.83 -1.73
CA ASN A 29 21.81 6.53 -3.12
C ASN A 29 23.29 6.83 -3.45
N SER A 30 24.05 5.81 -3.89
CA SER A 30 25.45 5.99 -4.30
C SER A 30 25.61 6.57 -5.72
N GLY A 31 24.52 6.69 -6.46
CA GLY A 31 24.48 7.14 -7.85
C GLY A 31 24.82 6.05 -8.87
N SER A 32 24.99 4.80 -8.43
CA SER A 32 25.18 3.65 -9.32
C SER A 32 23.92 3.37 -10.15
N GLU A 33 24.10 2.71 -11.30
CA GLU A 33 22.96 2.30 -12.15
C GLU A 33 22.06 1.29 -11.42
N GLU A 34 22.65 0.42 -10.60
CA GLU A 34 21.96 -0.57 -9.79
C GLU A 34 21.10 0.09 -8.69
N ASP A 35 21.63 1.12 -8.02
CA ASP A 35 20.90 1.87 -7.00
C ASP A 35 19.74 2.67 -7.61
N LEU A 36 19.94 3.25 -8.80
CA LEU A 36 18.89 3.94 -9.54
C LEU A 36 17.76 2.98 -9.95
N ALA A 37 18.11 1.80 -10.48
CA ALA A 37 17.13 0.78 -10.83
C ALA A 37 16.33 0.31 -9.60
N PHE A 38 17.01 0.06 -8.49
CA PHE A 38 16.37 -0.29 -7.22
C PHE A 38 15.45 0.82 -6.69
N PHE A 39 15.88 2.08 -6.77
CA PHE A 39 15.07 3.23 -6.37
C PHE A 39 13.78 3.33 -7.19
N PHE A 40 13.85 3.18 -8.53
CA PHE A 40 12.65 3.23 -9.36
C PHE A 40 11.69 2.05 -9.12
N ASP A 41 12.22 0.86 -8.82
CA ASP A 41 11.40 -0.27 -8.40
C ASP A 41 10.66 0.04 -7.07
N LEU A 42 11.35 0.64 -6.10
CA LEU A 42 10.72 1.09 -4.86
C LEU A 42 9.64 2.16 -5.09
N VAL A 43 9.83 3.09 -6.03
CA VAL A 43 8.81 4.08 -6.40
C VAL A 43 7.55 3.40 -6.95
N ALA A 44 7.72 2.41 -7.84
CA ALA A 44 6.60 1.66 -8.42
C ALA A 44 5.85 0.85 -7.35
N LYS A 45 6.59 0.19 -6.46
CA LYS A 45 6.04 -0.56 -5.32
C LYS A 45 5.29 0.34 -4.36
N HIS A 46 5.83 1.52 -4.04
CA HIS A 46 5.19 2.49 -3.16
C HIS A 46 3.82 2.90 -3.69
N ARG A 47 3.75 3.35 -4.95
CA ARG A 47 2.48 3.73 -5.59
C ARG A 47 1.47 2.58 -5.61
N THR A 48 1.92 1.37 -5.90
CA THR A 48 1.06 0.19 -5.95
C THR A 48 0.50 -0.14 -4.57
N SER A 49 1.33 -0.10 -3.53
CA SER A 49 0.91 -0.38 -2.15
C SER A 49 -0.12 0.63 -1.63
N GLU A 50 0.08 1.92 -1.90
CA GLU A 50 -0.89 2.97 -1.56
C GLU A 50 -2.21 2.78 -2.30
N TYR A 51 -2.16 2.46 -3.59
CA TYR A 51 -3.36 2.18 -4.39
C TYR A 51 -4.16 1.01 -3.82
N VAL A 52 -3.50 -0.12 -3.53
CA VAL A 52 -4.17 -1.33 -3.00
C VAL A 52 -4.83 -1.07 -1.65
N PHE A 53 -4.13 -0.37 -0.73
CA PHE A 53 -4.71 -0.01 0.56
C PHE A 53 -5.95 0.88 0.42
N ASN A 54 -5.87 1.91 -0.41
CA ASN A 54 -6.99 2.83 -0.65
C ASN A 54 -8.18 2.13 -1.30
N GLU A 55 -7.92 1.25 -2.28
CA GLU A 55 -8.97 0.49 -2.96
C GLU A 55 -9.65 -0.49 -2.01
N HIS A 56 -8.89 -1.15 -1.13
CA HIS A 56 -9.45 -2.00 -0.08
C HIS A 56 -10.40 -1.21 0.85
N ALA A 57 -9.98 -0.02 1.29
CA ALA A 57 -10.82 0.86 2.10
C ALA A 57 -12.08 1.32 1.35
N ARG A 58 -11.93 1.68 0.07
CA ARG A 58 -13.04 2.12 -0.81
C ARG A 58 -14.08 1.03 -1.00
N VAL A 59 -13.65 -0.19 -1.33
CA VAL A 59 -14.54 -1.35 -1.52
C VAL A 59 -15.26 -1.68 -0.21
N LYS A 60 -14.56 -1.68 0.93
CA LYS A 60 -15.18 -1.90 2.24
C LYS A 60 -16.26 -0.86 2.54
N HIS A 61 -16.00 0.42 2.25
CA HIS A 61 -16.99 1.48 2.42
C HIS A 61 -18.20 1.29 1.49
N MET A 62 -17.97 0.96 0.21
CA MET A 62 -19.05 0.69 -0.74
C MET A 62 -19.93 -0.49 -0.30
N LEU A 63 -19.34 -1.58 0.19
CA LEU A 63 -20.08 -2.75 0.68
C LEU A 63 -20.96 -2.40 1.89
N LEU A 64 -20.43 -1.62 2.83
CA LEU A 64 -21.21 -1.14 3.97
C LEU A 64 -22.36 -0.25 3.52
N LYS A 65 -22.09 0.68 2.60
CA LYS A 65 -23.10 1.56 2.03
C LYS A 65 -24.19 0.77 1.30
N SER A 66 -23.83 -0.15 0.41
CA SER A 66 -24.81 -0.98 -0.30
C SER A 66 -25.65 -1.85 0.64
N GLY A 67 -25.05 -2.34 1.73
CA GLY A 67 -25.80 -3.09 2.74
C GLY A 67 -26.85 -2.23 3.43
N LEU A 68 -26.51 -1.00 3.80
CA LEU A 68 -27.45 -0.03 4.39
C LEU A 68 -28.55 0.38 3.40
N ASP A 69 -28.17 0.66 2.14
CA ASP A 69 -29.10 1.06 1.08
C ASP A 69 -30.07 -0.09 0.71
N SER A 70 -29.65 -1.36 0.85
CA SER A 70 -30.51 -2.53 0.59
C SER A 70 -31.50 -2.87 1.70
N GLY A 71 -31.33 -2.27 2.89
CA GLY A 71 -32.21 -2.48 4.04
C GLY A 71 -33.34 -1.46 4.17
N GLN A 72 -33.34 -0.42 3.32
CA GLN A 72 -34.42 0.55 3.15
C GLN A 72 -35.37 0.12 2.04
#